data_AF-A0A3M8C1I4-F1
#
_entry.id   AF-A0A3M8C1I4-F1
#
_cell.length_a   1.000
_cell.length_b   1.000
_cell.length_c   1.000
_cell.angle_alpha   90.00
_cell.angle_beta   90.00
_cell.angle_gamma   90.00
#
_symmetry.space_group_name_H-M   'P 1'
#
loop_
_entity.id
_entity.type
_entity.pdbx_description
1 polymer ?
#
loop_
_entity_poly.entity_id
_entity_poly.type
_entity_poly.pdbx_seq_one_letter_code
_entity_poly.pdbx_strand_id
1 'polypeptide(L)' 'MQIEGKEVFKTAKYKRDGRFSSPDEDDNISYFWVENDLCYKVTFLEDIPQQQEIVGELIKAKPIEQMP' A
#
# COMPACT_ATOMS: atom_id res chain seq x y z
N MET A 1 5.14 9.93 -4.83
CA MET A 1 4.64 9.78 -6.22
C MET A 1 3.18 10.24 -6.26
N GLN A 2 2.61 10.50 -7.44
CA GLN A 2 1.20 10.92 -7.58
C GLN A 2 0.38 9.75 -8.14
N ILE A 3 -0.71 9.39 -7.47
CA ILE A 3 -1.69 8.39 -7.94
C ILE A 3 -3.08 8.98 -7.70
N GLU A 4 -3.89 9.09 -8.76
CA GLU A 4 -5.27 9.60 -8.67
C GLU A 4 -5.38 10.96 -7.95
N GLY A 5 -4.41 11.85 -8.21
CA GLY A 5 -4.35 13.19 -7.60
C GLY A 5 -3.93 13.24 -6.13
N LYS A 6 -3.61 12.10 -5.51
CA LYS A 6 -3.08 12.02 -4.15
C LYS A 6 -1.57 11.84 -4.17
N GLU A 7 -0.91 12.49 -3.20
CA GLU A 7 0.47 12.19 -2.86
C GLU A 7 0.53 10.83 -2.15
N VAL A 8 1.23 9.88 -2.78
CA VAL A 8 1.41 8.52 -2.28
C VAL A 8 2.88 8.28 -2.00
N PHE A 9 3.18 7.79 -0.80
CA PHE A 9 4.50 7.29 -0.44
C PHE A 9 4.57 5.78 -0.69
N LYS A 10 5.60 5.33 -1.41
CA LYS A 10 5.88 3.92 -1.68
C LYS A 10 7.18 3.53 -0.98
N THR A 11 7.20 2.41 -0.26
CA THR A 11 8.44 1.88 0.33
C THR A 11 9.34 1.25 -0.74
N ALA A 12 10.63 1.15 -0.44
CA ALA A 12 11.46 0.12 -1.07
C ALA A 12 10.93 -1.28 -0.71
N LYS A 13 11.39 -2.31 -1.43
CA LYS A 13 11.14 -3.72 -1.09
C LYS A 13 11.70 -4.03 0.29
N TYR A 14 10.94 -4.75 1.11
CA TYR A 14 11.37 -5.14 2.45
C TYR A 14 10.82 -6.48 2.89
N LYS A 15 11.62 -7.24 3.66
CA LYS A 15 11.19 -8.46 4.33
C LYS A 15 10.40 -8.14 5.61
N ARG A 16 9.38 -8.93 5.93
CA ARG A 16 8.56 -8.74 7.14
C ARG A 16 9.42 -8.85 8.41
N ASP A 17 10.27 -9.86 8.47
CA ASP A 17 11.13 -10.14 9.63
C ASP A 17 12.58 -9.71 9.41
N GLY A 18 12.81 -8.88 8.40
CA GLY A 18 14.12 -8.29 8.09
C GLY A 18 15.19 -9.35 7.87
N ARG A 19 16.20 -9.36 8.74
CA ARG A 19 17.34 -10.31 8.68
C ARG A 19 16.98 -11.75 9.03
N PHE A 20 15.82 -11.97 9.64
CA PHE A 20 15.36 -13.30 10.05
C PHE A 20 14.51 -13.98 8.97
N SER A 21 14.18 -13.25 7.91
CA SER A 21 13.45 -13.79 6.78
C SER A 21 14.27 -14.75 5.94
N SER A 22 13.61 -15.76 5.39
CA SER A 22 14.24 -16.66 4.42
C SER A 22 14.60 -15.89 3.14
N PRO A 23 15.68 -16.25 2.44
CA PRO A 23 15.95 -15.74 1.09
C PRO A 23 14.78 -15.99 0.12
N ASP A 24 14.03 -17.06 0.34
CA ASP A 24 12.90 -17.49 -0.52
C ASP A 24 11.56 -16.85 -0.13
N GLU A 25 11.48 -16.10 0.97
CA GLU A 25 10.26 -15.34 1.29
C GLU A 25 10.10 -14.19 0.31
N ASP A 26 8.87 -13.85 -0.08
CA ASP A 26 8.64 -12.70 -0.95
C ASP A 26 8.91 -11.36 -0.25
N ASP A 27 9.30 -10.36 -1.03
CA ASP A 27 9.45 -8.99 -0.54
C ASP A 27 8.10 -8.27 -0.49
N ASN A 28 7.87 -7.58 0.62
CA ASN A 28 6.72 -6.68 0.75
C ASN A 28 7.00 -5.32 0.10
N ILE A 29 5.92 -4.68 -0.35
CA ILE A 29 5.90 -3.29 -0.78
C ILE A 29 4.68 -2.62 -0.15
N SER A 30 4.87 -1.47 0.51
CA SER A 30 3.77 -0.72 1.10
C SER A 30 3.57 0.63 0.42
N TYR A 31 2.30 1.01 0.29
CA TYR A 31 1.84 2.32 -0.18
C TYR A 31 1.08 3.02 0.94
N PHE A 32 1.31 4.32 1.07
CA PHE A 32 0.70 5.17 2.10
C PHE A 32 0.18 6.45 1.48
N TRP A 33 -1.00 6.88 1.93
CA TRP A 33 -1.54 8.20 1.60
C TRP A 33 -2.38 8.73 2.76
N VAL A 34 -2.51 10.05 2.84
CA VAL A 34 -3.32 10.73 3.84
C VAL A 34 -4.57 11.29 3.18
N GLU A 35 -5.72 11.08 3.82
CA GLU A 35 -6.98 11.71 3.44
C GLU A 35 -7.83 11.95 4.70
N ASN A 36 -8.34 13.18 4.87
CA ASN A 36 -9.15 13.59 6.02
C ASN A 36 -8.48 13.23 7.37
N ASP A 37 -7.19 13.53 7.49
CA ASP A 37 -6.34 13.23 8.66
C ASP A 37 -6.19 11.73 9.00
N LEU A 38 -6.67 10.83 8.14
CA LEU A 38 -6.45 9.39 8.24
C LEU A 38 -5.30 8.96 7.33
N CYS A 39 -4.36 8.20 7.88
CA CYS A 39 -3.28 7.58 7.12
C CYS A 39 -3.68 6.17 6.71
N TYR A 40 -3.84 5.96 5.41
CA TYR A 40 -4.13 4.67 4.83
C TYR A 40 -2.83 3.94 4.48
N LYS A 41 -2.83 2.63 4.65
CA LYS A 41 -1.71 1.76 4.29
C LYS A 41 -2.22 0.54 3.55
N VAL A 42 -1.60 0.26 2.42
CA VAL A 42 -1.78 -1.00 1.67
C VAL A 42 -0.43 -1.68 1.57
N THR A 43 -0.37 -2.94 1.94
CA THR A 43 0.85 -3.76 1.83
C THR A 43 0.58 -4.88 0.84
N PHE A 44 1.40 -4.96 -0.20
CA PHE A 44 1.47 -6.09 -1.11
C PHE A 44 2.54 -7.04 -0.60
N LEU A 45 2.19 -8.33 -0.51
CA LEU A 45 3.09 -9.39 -0.06
C LEU A 45 4.00 -9.92 -1.18
N GLU A 46 3.73 -9.49 -2.41
CA GLU A 46 4.44 -9.85 -3.63
C GLU A 46 4.50 -8.64 -4.58
N ASP A 47 5.51 -8.61 -5.44
CA ASP A 47 5.69 -7.54 -6.42
C ASP A 47 4.91 -7.83 -7.71
N ILE A 48 3.65 -7.38 -7.74
CA ILE A 48 2.79 -7.52 -8.92
C ILE A 48 2.80 -6.25 -9.79
N PRO A 49 2.69 -6.36 -11.12
CA PRO A 49 2.65 -5.21 -12.01
C PRO A 49 1.49 -4.23 -11.74
N GLN A 50 0.36 -4.73 -11.21
CA GLN A 50 -0.90 -3.98 -11.05
C GLN A 50 -0.98 -3.17 -9.75
N GLN A 51 0.08 -3.14 -8.92
CA GLN A 51 0.03 -2.47 -7.61
C GLN A 51 -0.48 -1.03 -7.67
N GLN A 52 0.00 -0.23 -8.62
CA GLN A 52 -0.40 1.18 -8.73
C GLN A 52 -1.86 1.34 -9.15
N GLU A 53 -2.36 0.48 -10.05
CA GLU A 53 -3.76 0.46 -10.47
C GLU A 53 -4.66 0.13 -9.28
N ILE A 54 -4.32 -0.91 -8.51
CA ILE A 54 -5.06 -1.31 -7.32
C ILE A 54 -5.07 -0.18 -6.27
N VAL A 55 -3.93 0.48 -6.04
CA VAL A 55 -3.84 1.63 -5.13
C VAL A 55 -4.70 2.79 -5.62
N GLY A 56 -4.75 3.04 -6.93
CA GLY A 56 -5.61 4.06 -7.53
C GLY A 56 -7.10 3.77 -7.27
N GLU A 57 -7.54 2.53 -7.46
CA GLU A 57 -8.92 2.13 -7.18
C GLU A 57 -9.27 2.24 -5.68
N LEU A 58 -8.33 1.90 -4.80
CA LEU A 58 -8.52 2.08 -3.34
C LEU A 58 -8.58 3.55 -2.93
N ILE A 59 -7.85 4.43 -3.62
CA ILE A 59 -7.89 5.87 -3.41
C ILE A 59 -9.26 6.47 -3.82
N LYS A 60 -9.88 5.92 -4.88
CA LYS A 60 -11.21 6.33 -5.36
C LYS A 60 -12.34 5.75 -4.52
N ALA A 61 -12.13 4.58 -3.93
CA ALA A 61 -13.14 3.92 -3.11
C ALA A 61 -13.45 4.77 -1.88
N LYS A 62 -14.75 5.07 -1.67
CA LYS A 62 -15.18 5.74 -0.44
C LYS A 62 -15.09 4.75 0.73
N PRO A 63 -14.62 5.17 1.91
CA PRO A 63 -14.77 4.37 3.12
C PRO A 63 -16.25 4.00 3.27
N ILE A 64 -16.52 2.72 3.52
CA ILE A 64 -17.87 2.30 3.92
C ILE A 64 -18.09 2.93 5.30
N GLU A 65 -19.01 3.90 5.39
CA GLU A 65 -19.48 4.39 6.68
C GLU A 65 -20.10 3.20 7.41
N GLN A 66 -19.42 2.71 8.45
CA GLN A 66 -20.03 1.75 9.36
C GLN A 66 -21.20 2.48 10.02
N MET A 67 -22.43 2.15 9.61
CA MET A 67 -23.63 2.60 10.32
C MET A 67 -23.54 2.09 11.77
N PRO A 68 -23.86 2.94 12.76
CA PRO A 68 -23.74 2.63 14.18
C PRO A 68 -24.63 1.47 14.64
#